data_AF-A0A418C6V6-F1
#
_entry.id   AF-A0A418C6V6-F1
#
_cell.length_a   1.000
_cell.length_b   1.000
_cell.length_c   1.000
_cell.angle_alpha   90.00
_cell.angle_beta   90.00
_cell.angle_gamma   90.00
#
_symmetry.space_group_name_H-M   'P 1'
#
loop_
_entity.id
_entity.type
_entity.pdbx_description
1 polymer ?
#
loop_
_entity_poly.entity_id
_entity_poly.type
_entity_poly.pdbx_seq_one_letter_code
_entity_poly.pdbx_strand_id
1 'polypeptide(L)'
;MLTSPNPRKLRKDIAMFTTVCSNAGAKVALTNSTYNYAKKVVAIQQKGVMISHGNLGHNLSMIAAALEATDDSVVVSWLPQYHDMGLIGAYLGVLFTGGHGVYMSPFSFIKNPLVWIRLISQYRATHLQAPNFAYAL
;
A
#
# COMPACT_ATOMS: atom_id res chain seq x y z
N MET A 1 -21.75 7.17 -36.04
CA MET A 1 -20.45 6.49 -35.79
C MET A 1 -19.35 7.42 -36.28
N LEU A 2 -18.65 8.12 -35.36
CA LEU A 2 -17.51 8.98 -35.69
C LEU A 2 -16.24 8.21 -35.34
N THR A 3 -15.46 7.83 -36.34
CA THR A 3 -14.17 7.16 -36.17
C THR A 3 -13.11 8.15 -35.66
N SER A 4 -12.12 7.66 -34.90
CA SER A 4 -11.07 8.50 -34.32
C SER A 4 -10.24 9.22 -35.40
N PRO A 5 -9.88 10.50 -35.19
CA PRO A 5 -9.08 11.29 -36.14
C PRO A 5 -7.71 10.68 -36.44
N ASN A 6 -7.26 10.77 -37.70
CA ASN A 6 -5.97 10.24 -38.14
C ASN A 6 -4.90 11.35 -38.10
N PRO A 7 -3.87 11.24 -37.25
CA PRO A 7 -2.86 12.29 -37.05
C PRO A 7 -1.93 12.54 -38.25
N ARG A 8 -2.17 11.93 -39.42
CA ARG A 8 -1.42 12.21 -40.67
C ARG A 8 -2.14 13.17 -41.63
N LYS A 9 -3.38 13.60 -41.35
CA LYS A 9 -4.19 14.51 -42.20
C LYS A 9 -4.46 15.88 -41.55
N LEU A 10 -3.48 16.42 -40.80
CA LEU A 10 -3.61 17.51 -39.82
C LEU A 10 -4.46 18.74 -40.22
N ARG A 11 -4.53 19.15 -41.49
CA ARG A 11 -5.19 20.44 -41.83
C ARG A 11 -6.72 20.40 -41.82
N LYS A 12 -7.34 19.26 -42.18
CA LYS A 12 -8.81 19.10 -42.13
C LYS A 12 -9.32 18.66 -40.76
N ASP A 13 -8.48 17.96 -40.00
CA ASP A 13 -8.87 17.38 -38.71
C ASP A 13 -8.81 18.39 -37.56
N ILE A 14 -8.03 19.48 -37.69
CA ILE A 14 -8.01 20.56 -36.69
C ILE A 14 -9.38 21.22 -36.57
N ALA A 15 -10.06 21.52 -37.68
CA ALA A 15 -11.40 22.14 -37.63
C ALA A 15 -12.41 21.23 -36.92
N MET A 16 -12.40 19.94 -37.27
CA MET A 16 -13.25 18.93 -36.63
C MET A 16 -12.93 18.78 -35.14
N PHE A 17 -11.65 18.75 -34.78
CA PHE A 17 -11.20 18.65 -33.39
C PHE A 17 -11.61 19.87 -32.57
N THR A 18 -11.49 21.08 -33.13
CA THR A 18 -11.93 22.33 -32.50
C THR A 18 -13.46 22.35 -32.32
N THR A 19 -14.23 21.89 -33.31
CA THR A 19 -15.70 21.77 -33.20
C THR A 19 -16.09 20.78 -32.10
N VAL A 20 -15.45 19.62 -32.03
CA VAL A 20 -15.70 18.61 -30.98
C VAL A 20 -15.34 19.16 -29.60
N CYS A 21 -14.19 19.81 -29.44
CA CYS A 21 -13.78 20.41 -28.16
C CYS A 21 -14.74 21.53 -27.72
N SER A 22 -15.15 22.40 -28.65
CA SER A 22 -16.10 23.49 -28.39
C SER A 22 -17.47 22.96 -27.96
N ASN A 23 -18.04 22.00 -28.70
CA ASN A 23 -19.35 21.41 -28.40
C ASN A 23 -19.35 20.59 -27.10
N ALA A 24 -18.22 19.96 -26.75
CA ALA A 24 -18.08 19.23 -25.50
C ALA A 24 -17.84 20.14 -24.27
N GLY A 25 -17.72 21.46 -24.46
CA GLY A 25 -17.34 22.40 -23.40
C GLY A 25 -15.92 22.16 -22.86
N ALA A 26 -15.08 21.44 -23.61
CA ALA A 26 -13.74 21.07 -23.19
C ALA A 26 -12.81 22.28 -23.29
N LYS A 27 -12.31 22.77 -22.15
CA LYS A 27 -11.36 23.90 -22.10
C LYS A 27 -9.93 23.51 -22.46
N VAL A 28 -9.60 22.22 -22.42
CA VAL A 28 -8.25 21.68 -22.67
C VAL A 28 -8.37 20.32 -23.34
N ALA A 29 -7.59 20.12 -24.42
CA ALA A 29 -7.39 18.82 -25.02
C ALA A 29 -6.12 18.16 -24.44
N LEU A 30 -6.25 16.97 -23.85
CA LEU A 30 -5.11 16.22 -23.37
C LEU A 30 -4.53 15.35 -24.49
N THR A 31 -3.22 15.36 -24.65
CA THR A 31 -2.52 14.33 -25.44
C THR A 31 -2.64 12.98 -24.72
N ASN A 32 -2.43 11.87 -25.45
CA ASN A 32 -2.44 10.53 -24.83
C ASN A 32 -1.48 10.43 -23.64
N SER A 33 -0.31 11.08 -23.70
CA SER A 33 0.65 11.09 -22.60
C SER A 33 0.10 11.83 -21.37
N THR A 34 -0.46 13.02 -21.55
CA THR A 34 -1.04 13.81 -20.44
C THR A 34 -2.30 13.15 -19.88
N TYR A 35 -3.13 12.54 -20.72
CA TYR A 35 -4.29 11.76 -20.29
C TYR A 35 -3.87 10.56 -19.44
N ASN A 36 -2.88 9.79 -19.89
CA ASN A 36 -2.38 8.63 -19.15
C ASN A 36 -1.69 9.04 -17.84
N TYR A 37 -0.95 10.15 -17.86
CA TYR A 37 -0.34 10.72 -16.66
C TYR A 37 -1.40 11.17 -15.66
N ALA A 38 -2.40 11.95 -16.08
CA ALA A 38 -3.52 12.37 -15.24
C ALA A 38 -4.29 11.16 -14.70
N LYS A 39 -4.52 10.13 -15.52
CA LYS A 39 -5.15 8.88 -15.09
C LYS A 39 -4.34 8.16 -14.01
N LYS A 40 -3.01 8.15 -14.13
CA LYS A 40 -2.11 7.58 -13.11
C LYS A 40 -2.16 8.40 -11.82
N VAL A 41 -2.18 9.72 -11.90
CA VAL A 41 -2.30 10.62 -10.75
C VAL A 41 -3.65 10.47 -10.05
N VAL A 42 -4.75 10.39 -10.79
CA VAL A 42 -6.09 10.15 -10.22
C VAL A 42 -6.20 8.74 -9.64
N ALA A 43 -5.54 7.74 -10.24
CA ALA A 43 -5.46 6.41 -9.66
C ALA A 43 -4.65 6.34 -8.35
N ILE A 44 -3.78 7.33 -8.08
CA ILE A 44 -3.06 7.48 -6.81
C ILE A 44 -3.96 8.06 -5.69
N GLN A 45 -5.22 8.41 -5.99
CA GLN A 45 -6.18 8.80 -4.95
C GLN A 45 -6.31 7.64 -3.93
N GLN A 46 -5.63 7.79 -2.79
CA GLN A 46 -5.62 6.78 -1.74
C GLN A 46 -7.04 6.63 -1.21
N LYS A 47 -7.68 5.53 -1.58
CA LYS A 47 -9.00 5.19 -1.05
C LYS A 47 -8.78 4.70 0.38
N GLY A 48 -9.16 5.52 1.36
CA GLY A 48 -9.24 5.07 2.74
C GLY A 48 -10.17 3.86 2.82
N VAL A 49 -9.67 2.74 3.33
CA VAL A 49 -10.47 1.53 3.51
C VAL A 49 -11.16 1.64 4.87
N MET A 50 -12.49 1.66 4.87
CA MET A 50 -13.28 1.63 6.09
C MET A 50 -13.27 0.21 6.65
N ILE A 51 -12.72 0.02 7.86
CA ILE A 51 -12.65 -1.27 8.54
C ILE A 51 -13.53 -1.20 9.79
N SER A 52 -14.55 -2.06 9.86
CA SER A 52 -15.39 -2.18 11.07
C SER A 52 -14.69 -2.99 12.16
N HIS A 53 -15.08 -2.82 13.42
CA HIS A 53 -14.59 -3.64 14.53
C HIS A 53 -14.80 -5.15 14.29
N GLY A 54 -15.94 -5.54 13.70
CA GLY A 54 -16.22 -6.95 13.38
C GLY A 54 -15.30 -7.50 12.30
N ASN A 55 -14.99 -6.72 11.25
CA ASN A 55 -14.03 -7.14 10.23
C ASN A 55 -12.61 -7.27 10.81
N LEU A 56 -12.21 -6.31 11.65
CA LEU A 56 -10.91 -6.32 12.30
C LEU A 56 -10.77 -7.53 13.24
N GLY A 57 -11.75 -7.77 14.12
CA GLY A 57 -11.75 -8.90 15.05
C GLY A 57 -11.71 -10.25 14.33
N HIS A 58 -12.51 -10.41 13.27
CA HIS A 58 -12.48 -11.62 12.45
C HIS A 58 -11.13 -11.80 11.72
N ASN A 59 -10.54 -10.73 11.21
CA ASN A 59 -9.23 -10.80 10.56
C ASN A 59 -8.12 -11.18 11.56
N LEU A 60 -8.13 -10.59 12.75
CA LEU A 60 -7.18 -10.91 13.81
C LEU A 60 -7.31 -12.36 14.29
N SER A 61 -8.54 -12.89 14.41
CA SER A 61 -8.72 -14.30 14.79
C SER A 61 -8.21 -15.26 13.73
N MET A 62 -8.40 -14.95 12.44
CA MET A 62 -7.82 -15.73 11.35
C MET A 62 -6.29 -15.68 11.34
N ILE A 63 -5.70 -14.49 11.54
CA ILE A 63 -4.24 -14.34 11.61
C ILE A 63 -3.67 -15.14 12.78
N ALA A 64 -4.27 -15.01 13.97
CA ALA A 64 -3.82 -15.72 15.15
C ALA A 64 -3.90 -17.25 14.96
N ALA A 65 -5.00 -17.76 14.39
CA ALA A 65 -5.14 -19.18 14.10
C ALA A 65 -4.12 -19.67 13.05
N ALA A 66 -3.90 -18.90 11.98
CA ALA A 66 -2.98 -19.28 10.90
C ALA A 66 -1.51 -19.27 11.33
N LEU A 67 -1.16 -18.42 12.29
CA LEU A 67 0.19 -18.33 12.85
C LEU A 67 0.37 -19.19 14.11
N GLU A 68 -0.69 -19.85 14.60
CA GLU A 68 -0.70 -20.52 15.91
C GLU A 68 -0.25 -19.57 17.04
N ALA A 69 -0.63 -18.30 16.94
CA ALA A 69 -0.23 -17.26 17.88
C ALA A 69 -1.00 -17.37 19.19
N THR A 70 -0.26 -17.39 20.29
CA THR A 70 -0.72 -17.47 21.68
C THR A 70 -0.21 -16.27 22.50
N ASP A 71 -0.56 -16.21 23.77
CA ASP A 71 -0.02 -15.27 24.75
C ASP A 71 1.49 -15.45 25.04
N ASP A 72 2.06 -16.61 24.71
CA ASP A 72 3.52 -16.82 24.71
C ASP A 72 4.23 -16.27 23.46
N SER A 73 3.49 -15.74 22.49
CA SER A 73 4.07 -15.27 21.22
C SER A 73 4.86 -13.98 21.39
N VAL A 74 6.06 -13.96 20.82
CA VAL A 74 6.95 -12.79 20.82
C VAL A 74 7.14 -12.28 19.39
N VAL A 75 6.66 -11.07 19.13
CA VAL A 75 6.79 -10.39 17.84
C VAL A 75 7.88 -9.33 17.92
N VAL A 76 8.85 -9.37 17.01
CA VAL A 76 9.83 -8.29 16.84
C VAL A 76 9.61 -7.62 15.48
N SER A 77 9.24 -6.34 15.49
CA SER A 77 8.86 -5.62 14.27
C SER A 77 9.47 -4.23 14.18
N TRP A 78 9.85 -3.85 12.96
CA TRP A 78 10.19 -2.49 12.58
C TRP A 78 9.17 -1.89 11.62
N LEU A 79 8.12 -2.64 11.27
CA LEU A 79 7.14 -2.25 10.28
C LEU A 79 6.39 -0.99 10.73
N PRO A 80 6.13 -0.04 9.83
CA PRO A 80 5.40 1.15 10.21
C PRO A 80 3.95 0.84 10.59
N GLN A 81 3.48 1.43 11.70
CA GLN A 81 2.10 1.29 12.18
C GLN A 81 1.05 2.00 11.31
N TYR A 82 1.47 2.75 10.30
CA TYR A 82 0.56 3.29 9.27
C TYR A 82 0.36 2.32 8.09
N HIS A 83 1.05 1.17 8.10
CA HIS A 83 0.87 0.08 7.15
C HIS A 83 0.11 -1.07 7.84
N ASP A 84 -0.71 -1.80 7.10
CA ASP A 84 -1.55 -2.88 7.65
C ASP A 84 -0.76 -3.99 8.37
N MET A 85 0.33 -4.49 7.80
CA MET A 85 1.21 -5.48 8.43
C MET A 85 1.80 -4.98 9.76
N GLY A 86 2.15 -3.69 9.85
CA GLY A 86 2.68 -3.10 11.08
C GLY A 86 1.58 -2.87 12.12
N LEU A 87 0.42 -2.37 11.69
CA LEU A 87 -0.71 -2.07 12.57
C LEU A 87 -1.47 -3.32 12.99
N ILE A 88 -2.06 -4.03 12.03
CA ILE A 88 -2.94 -5.18 12.27
C ILE A 88 -2.10 -6.40 12.64
N GLY A 89 -1.09 -6.72 11.83
CA GLY A 89 -0.29 -7.93 11.99
C GLY A 89 0.59 -7.88 13.24
N ALA A 90 1.47 -6.89 13.34
CA ALA A 90 2.45 -6.82 14.42
C ALA A 90 1.90 -6.22 15.71
N TYR A 91 1.15 -5.12 15.64
CA TYR A 91 0.74 -4.38 16.84
C TYR A 91 -0.58 -4.88 17.44
N LEU A 92 -1.67 -4.83 16.68
CA LEU A 92 -2.99 -5.27 17.14
C LEU A 92 -3.05 -6.80 17.31
N GLY A 93 -2.33 -7.57 16.49
CA GLY A 93 -2.21 -9.02 16.63
C GLY A 93 -1.64 -9.44 17.99
N VAL A 94 -0.59 -8.76 18.46
CA VAL A 94 0.00 -8.98 19.80
C VAL A 94 -1.01 -8.62 20.89
N LEU A 95 -1.68 -7.48 20.78
CA LEU A 95 -2.70 -7.07 21.75
C LEU A 95 -3.90 -8.04 21.78
N PHE A 96 -4.28 -8.58 20.63
CA PHE A 96 -5.39 -9.51 20.49
C PHE A 96 -5.09 -10.87 21.11
N THR A 97 -3.84 -11.34 20.99
CA THR A 97 -3.39 -12.65 21.51
C THR A 97 -2.89 -12.57 22.95
N GLY A 98 -2.58 -11.37 23.46
CA GLY A 98 -1.96 -11.18 24.78
C GLY A 98 -0.44 -11.38 24.80
N GLY A 99 0.19 -11.46 23.62
CA GLY A 99 1.63 -11.72 23.48
C GLY A 99 2.54 -10.53 23.84
N HIS A 100 3.83 -10.68 23.52
CA HIS A 100 4.85 -9.65 23.72
C HIS A 100 5.30 -9.03 22.39
N GLY A 101 5.26 -7.70 22.29
CA GLY A 101 5.73 -6.96 21.12
C GLY A 101 6.98 -6.11 21.41
N VAL A 102 8.02 -6.25 20.58
CA VAL A 102 9.25 -5.46 20.62
C VAL A 102 9.37 -4.67 19.32
N TYR A 103 9.46 -3.34 19.44
CA TYR A 103 9.36 -2.45 18.28
C TYR A 103 10.57 -1.53 18.15
N MET A 104 10.98 -1.30 16.90
CA MET A 104 11.97 -0.28 16.52
C MET A 104 11.46 0.54 15.35
N SER A 105 12.05 1.72 15.10
CA SER A 105 11.61 2.54 13.97
C SER A 105 12.04 1.93 12.62
N PRO A 106 11.26 2.13 11.53
CA PRO A 106 11.68 1.73 10.19
C PRO A 106 13.02 2.37 9.78
N PHE A 107 13.26 3.60 10.22
CA PHE A 107 14.51 4.30 9.96
C PHE A 107 15.71 3.63 10.66
N SER A 108 15.54 3.17 11.89
CA SER A 108 16.55 2.40 12.61
C SER A 108 16.89 1.10 11.89
N PHE A 109 15.90 0.43 11.29
CA PHE A 109 16.09 -0.80 10.52
C PHE A 109 16.88 -0.52 9.25
N ILE A 110 16.48 0.48 8.46
CA ILE A 110 17.18 0.85 7.22
C ILE A 110 18.63 1.26 7.49
N LYS A 111 18.88 2.00 8.59
CA LYS A 111 20.22 2.43 8.96
C LYS A 111 21.13 1.27 9.39
N ASN A 112 20.58 0.28 10.09
CA ASN A 112 21.34 -0.87 10.57
C ASN A 112 20.42 -2.11 10.73
N PRO A 113 20.24 -2.91 9.66
CA PRO A 113 19.36 -4.08 9.68
C PRO A 113 19.74 -5.13 10.73
N LEU A 114 21.02 -5.20 11.11
CA LEU A 114 21.49 -6.15 12.13
C LEU A 114 20.89 -5.90 13.51
N VAL A 115 20.41 -4.68 13.81
CA VAL A 115 19.67 -4.41 15.05
C VAL A 115 18.42 -5.27 15.13
N TRP A 116 17.71 -5.45 14.02
CA TRP A 116 16.52 -6.30 13.99
C TRP A 116 16.87 -7.75 14.32
N ILE A 117 17.91 -8.31 13.69
CA ILE A 117 18.39 -9.67 13.96
C ILE A 117 18.85 -9.84 15.42
N ARG A 118 19.52 -8.83 15.98
CA ARG A 118 19.92 -8.84 17.40
C ARG A 118 18.72 -8.86 18.33
N LEU A 119 17.69 -8.04 18.07
CA LEU A 119 16.46 -8.04 18.85
C LEU A 119 15.72 -9.37 18.73
N ILE A 120 15.66 -9.95 17.52
CA ILE A 120 15.09 -11.29 17.30
C ILE A 120 15.76 -12.32 18.21
N SER A 121 17.09 -12.33 18.23
CA SER A 121 17.86 -13.27 19.04
C SER A 121 17.70 -13.00 20.55
N GLN A 122 17.81 -11.74 20.97
CA GLN A 122 17.74 -11.32 22.38
C GLN A 122 16.39 -11.67 23.00
N TYR A 123 15.29 -11.39 22.29
CA TYR A 123 13.94 -11.59 22.78
C TYR A 123 13.35 -12.96 22.41
N ARG A 124 14.12 -13.80 21.70
CA ARG A 124 13.68 -15.11 21.19
C ARG A 124 12.35 -15.00 20.44
N ALA A 125 12.31 -14.10 19.46
CA ALA A 125 11.10 -13.84 18.70
C ALA A 125 10.54 -15.13 18.09
N THR A 126 9.24 -15.35 18.27
CA THR A 126 8.53 -16.51 17.69
C THR A 126 7.92 -16.16 16.33
N HIS A 127 7.62 -14.88 16.10
CA HIS A 127 6.97 -14.41 14.88
C HIS A 127 7.68 -13.18 14.30
N LEU A 128 7.82 -13.17 12.97
CA LEU A 128 8.42 -12.08 12.20
C LEU A 128 7.57 -11.79 10.97
N GLN A 129 7.51 -10.51 10.61
CA GLN A 129 6.83 -10.05 9.41
C GLN A 129 7.71 -8.98 8.78
N ALA A 130 8.07 -9.17 7.52
CA ALA A 130 8.82 -8.21 6.76
C ALA A 130 8.62 -8.41 5.25
N PRO A 131 8.63 -7.34 4.45
CA PRO A 131 8.63 -7.43 2.99
C PRO A 131 9.94 -8.06 2.49
N ASN A 132 9.90 -8.69 1.31
CA ASN A 132 11.03 -9.46 0.77
C ASN A 132 12.37 -8.71 0.75
N PHE A 133 12.37 -7.41 0.50
CA PHE A 133 13.61 -6.62 0.46
C PHE A 133 14.35 -6.62 1.80
N ALA A 134 13.62 -6.78 2.91
CA ALA A 134 14.20 -6.72 4.24
C ALA A 134 15.21 -7.86 4.50
N TYR A 135 15.02 -9.00 3.84
CA TYR A 135 15.90 -10.16 3.93
C TYR A 135 17.13 -10.06 3.01
N ALA A 136 17.15 -9.07 2.12
CA ALA A 136 18.23 -8.85 1.16
C ALA A 136 19.16 -7.67 1.55
N LEU A 137 18.95 -7.06 2.72
CA LEU A 137 19.69 -5.92 3.24
C LEU A 137 20.84 -6.31 4.17
#